data_AF-A0A967H2T2-F1
#
_entry.id   AF-A0A967H2T2-F1
#
_cell.length_a   1.000
_cell.length_b   1.000
_cell.length_c   1.000
_cell.angle_alpha   90.00
_cell.angle_beta   90.00
_cell.angle_gamma   90.00
#
_symmetry.space_group_name_H-M   'P 1'
#
loop_
_entity.id
_entity.type
_entity.pdbx_description
1 polymer ?
#
loop_
_entity_poly.entity_id
_entity_poly.type
_entity_poly.pdbx_seq_one_letter_code
_entity_poly.pdbx_strand_id
1 'polypeptide(L)'
;PALLDWLATELPRRNWSLKAMHRLMVTSRTYRQASRGSGEAWGALLAADPDNLLFSRMSRRRLEGEAIRDSFLAVSGLLNRKAGGPSVRPPLPGEVLSTLLKNQWKVSEDPA
;
A
#
# COMPACT_ATOMS: atom_id res chain seq x y z
N PRO A 1 4.57 14.91 21.21
CA PRO A 1 5.97 15.22 21.61
C PRO A 1 6.70 14.04 22.29
N ALA A 2 6.12 13.45 23.35
CA ALA A 2 6.80 12.43 24.17
C ALA A 2 7.23 11.14 23.43
N LEU A 3 6.57 10.76 22.32
CA LEU A 3 6.93 9.54 21.57
C LEU A 3 8.28 9.66 20.88
N LEU A 4 8.58 10.81 20.27
CA LEU A 4 9.84 11.00 19.56
C LEU A 4 11.00 11.06 20.55
N ASP A 5 10.79 11.70 21.70
CA ASP A 5 11.76 11.72 22.80
C ASP A 5 12.04 10.29 23.30
N TRP A 6 10.99 9.49 23.51
CA TRP A 6 11.13 8.09 23.91
C TRP A 6 11.90 7.27 22.85
N LEU A 7 11.55 7.39 21.57
CA LEU A 7 12.25 6.71 20.48
C LEU A 7 13.72 7.15 20.37
N ALA A 8 14.03 8.42 20.65
CA ALA A 8 15.39 8.93 20.67
C ALA A 8 16.23 8.26 21.77
N THR A 9 15.64 7.92 22.92
CA THR A 9 16.34 7.16 23.97
C THR A 9 16.56 5.68 23.63
N GLU A 10 15.70 5.10 22.78
CA GLU A 10 15.80 3.69 22.37
C GLU A 10 16.89 3.44 21.33
N LEU A 11 17.21 4.43 20.49
CA LEU A 11 18.19 4.28 19.42
C LEU A 11 19.61 3.96 19.96
N PRO A 12 20.17 4.71 20.94
CA PRO A 12 21.43 4.35 21.57
C PRO A 12 21.38 2.99 22.30
N ARG A 13 20.29 2.68 23.00
CA ARG A 13 20.10 1.38 23.69
C ARG A 13 20.14 0.19 22.74
N ARG A 14 19.77 0.41 21.48
CA ARG A 14 19.79 -0.59 20.40
C ARG A 14 21.05 -0.52 19.55
N ASN A 15 22.12 0.08 20.09
CA ASN A 15 23.41 0.23 19.43
C ASN A 15 23.29 0.89 18.03
N TRP A 16 22.46 1.93 17.94
CA TRP A 16 22.23 2.69 16.71
C TRP A 16 21.67 1.88 15.52
N SER A 17 21.09 0.70 15.78
CA SER A 17 20.54 -0.16 14.73
C SER A 17 19.18 0.34 14.22
N LEU A 18 19.16 0.90 13.01
CA LEU A 18 17.92 1.29 12.33
C LEU A 18 16.98 0.10 12.12
N LYS A 19 17.52 -1.09 11.83
CA LYS A 19 16.72 -2.31 11.68
C LYS A 19 15.99 -2.67 12.98
N ALA A 20 16.65 -2.53 14.13
CA ALA A 20 16.02 -2.75 15.42
C ALA A 20 14.94 -1.70 15.73
N MET A 21 15.16 -0.44 15.35
CA MET A 21 14.17 0.64 15.49
C MET A 21 12.94 0.40 14.61
N HIS A 22 13.13 0.04 13.34
CA HIS A 22 12.03 -0.32 12.45
C HIS A 22 11.24 -1.49 13.02
N ARG A 23 11.92 -2.56 13.49
CA ARG A 23 11.25 -3.70 14.12
C ARG A 23 10.42 -3.26 15.34
N LEU A 24 10.96 -2.39 16.20
CA LEU A 24 10.24 -1.87 17.36
C LEU A 24 8.94 -1.16 16.94
N MET A 25 9.01 -0.27 15.94
CA MET A 25 7.85 0.49 15.47
C MET A 25 6.81 -0.41 14.80
N VAL A 26 7.21 -1.26 13.84
CA VAL A 26 6.27 -2.10 13.08
C VAL A 26 5.67 -3.24 13.90
N THR A 27 6.27 -3.57 15.05
CA THR A 27 5.73 -4.55 16.00
C THR A 27 5.02 -3.89 17.19
N SER A 28 4.81 -2.58 17.19
CA SER A 28 4.01 -1.89 18.21
C SER A 28 2.51 -2.24 18.07
N ARG A 29 1.76 -2.10 19.18
CA ARG A 29 0.30 -2.29 19.16
C ARG A 29 -0.39 -1.29 18.24
N THR A 30 0.05 -0.03 18.28
CA THR A 30 -0.48 1.04 17.44
C THR A 30 -0.26 0.76 15.95
N TYR A 31 0.94 0.33 15.53
CA TYR A 31 1.20 0.03 14.12
C TYR A 31 0.40 -1.18 13.61
N ARG A 32 0.21 -2.21 14.45
CA ARG A 32 -0.56 -3.42 14.08
C ARG A 32 -2.08 -3.26 14.24
N GLN A 33 -2.55 -2.09 14.65
CA GLN A 33 -3.98 -1.84 14.81
C GLN A 33 -4.70 -1.94 13.46
N ALA A 34 -5.81 -2.67 13.42
CA ALA A 34 -6.61 -2.81 12.22
C ALA A 34 -7.39 -1.52 11.95
N SER A 35 -7.27 -0.98 10.72
CA SER A 35 -8.02 0.20 10.27
C SER A 35 -9.16 -0.24 9.35
N ARG A 36 -10.17 -0.93 9.91
CA ARG A 36 -11.32 -1.41 9.14
C ARG A 36 -12.37 -0.31 9.02
N GLY A 37 -12.50 0.26 7.83
CA GLY A 37 -13.43 1.35 7.52
C GLY A 37 -14.88 0.91 7.34
N SER A 38 -15.46 0.15 8.28
CA SER A 38 -16.86 -0.30 8.17
C SER A 38 -17.55 -0.49 9.53
N GLY A 39 -18.86 -0.26 9.55
CA GLY A 39 -19.74 -0.50 10.70
C GLY A 39 -19.88 0.68 11.67
N GLU A 40 -20.78 0.52 12.65
CA GLU A 40 -21.09 1.52 13.68
C GLU A 40 -19.86 1.95 14.49
N ALA A 41 -18.98 1.00 14.81
CA ALA A 41 -17.72 1.24 15.50
C ALA A 41 -16.79 2.20 14.75
N TRP A 42 -16.84 2.22 13.40
CA TRP A 42 -16.06 3.17 12.60
C TRP A 42 -16.59 4.59 12.73
N GLY A 43 -17.92 4.77 12.75
CA GLY A 43 -18.54 6.08 12.96
C GLY A 43 -18.17 6.68 14.31
N ALA A 44 -18.24 5.87 15.38
CA ALA A 44 -17.81 6.28 16.71
C ALA A 44 -16.31 6.65 16.76
N LEU A 45 -15.45 5.89 16.06
CA LEU A 45 -14.02 6.18 15.95
C LEU A 45 -13.74 7.51 15.24
N LEU A 46 -14.44 7.79 14.14
CA LEU A 46 -14.32 9.05 13.40
C LEU A 46 -14.76 10.26 14.25
N ALA A 47 -15.80 10.09 15.08
CA ALA A 47 -16.26 11.13 15.98
C ALA A 47 -15.29 11.38 17.15
N ALA A 48 -14.67 10.32 17.67
CA ALA A 48 -13.75 10.40 18.80
C ALA A 48 -12.34 10.93 18.41
N ASP A 49 -11.88 10.63 17.20
CA ASP A 49 -10.57 11.06 16.69
C ASP A 49 -10.67 11.48 15.20
N PRO A 50 -11.29 12.64 14.91
CA PRO A 50 -11.51 13.09 13.54
C PRO A 50 -10.21 13.38 12.79
N ASP A 51 -9.21 13.95 13.48
CA ASP A 51 -7.93 14.35 12.89
C ASP A 51 -6.85 13.25 12.96
N ASN A 52 -7.19 12.08 13.48
CA ASN A 52 -6.27 10.95 13.66
C ASN A 52 -5.03 11.28 14.51
N LEU A 53 -5.16 12.17 15.49
CA LEU A 53 -4.05 12.61 16.36
C LEU A 53 -3.63 11.52 17.35
N LEU A 54 -4.53 10.58 17.65
CA LEU A 54 -4.27 9.44 18.53
C LEU A 54 -3.77 8.22 17.77
N PHE A 55 -3.52 8.34 16.46
CA PHE A 55 -3.16 7.23 15.57
C PHE A 55 -4.17 6.07 15.66
N SER A 56 -5.45 6.41 15.82
CA SER A 56 -6.56 5.45 15.93
C SER A 56 -6.79 4.69 14.62
N ARG A 57 -6.33 5.23 13.49
CA ARG A 57 -6.36 4.60 12.18
C ARG A 57 -5.10 4.91 11.37
N MET A 58 -4.89 4.15 10.31
CA MET A 58 -3.88 4.46 9.32
C MET A 58 -4.27 5.76 8.59
N SER A 59 -3.35 6.72 8.54
CA SER A 59 -3.55 7.93 7.76
C SER A 59 -3.71 7.59 6.28
N ARG A 60 -4.71 8.20 5.63
CA ARG A 60 -4.96 7.99 4.20
C ARG A 60 -3.76 8.48 3.41
N ARG A 61 -3.22 7.61 2.58
CA ARG A 61 -2.17 7.94 1.61
C ARG A 61 -2.73 7.91 0.21
N ARG A 62 -2.17 8.73 -0.67
CA ARG A 62 -2.40 8.60 -2.11
C ARG A 62 -1.87 7.24 -2.55
N LEU A 63 -2.66 6.54 -3.38
CA LEU A 63 -2.23 5.29 -3.99
C LEU A 63 -1.44 5.60 -5.26
N GLU A 64 -0.38 4.82 -5.48
CA GLU A 64 0.37 4.81 -6.73
C GLU A 64 -0.44 4.13 -7.84
N GLY A 65 -0.08 4.38 -9.11
CA GLY A 65 -0.80 3.83 -10.26
C GLY A 65 -0.84 2.29 -10.27
N GLU A 66 0.24 1.66 -9.83
CA GLU A 66 0.38 0.20 -9.73
C GLU A 66 -0.59 -0.37 -8.70
N ALA A 67 -0.69 0.25 -7.52
CA ALA A 67 -1.60 -0.20 -6.46
C ALA A 67 -3.07 -0.09 -6.90
N ILE A 68 -3.41 0.95 -7.67
CA ILE A 68 -4.74 1.13 -8.26
C ILE A 68 -5.01 0.02 -9.28
N ARG A 69 -4.09 -0.19 -10.23
CA ARG A 69 -4.18 -1.27 -11.23
C ARG A 69 -4.36 -2.64 -10.58
N ASP A 70 -3.52 -2.98 -9.60
CA ASP A 70 -3.56 -4.28 -8.92
C ASP A 70 -4.87 -4.47 -8.14
N SER A 71 -5.43 -3.39 -7.58
CA SER A 71 -6.74 -3.42 -6.94
C SER A 71 -7.84 -3.77 -7.93
N PHE A 72 -7.83 -3.18 -9.13
CA PHE A 72 -8.77 -3.52 -10.20
C PHE A 72 -8.63 -4.99 -10.62
N LEU A 73 -7.41 -5.44 -10.89
CA LEU A 73 -7.13 -6.84 -11.27
C LEU A 73 -7.55 -7.82 -10.17
N ALA A 74 -7.36 -7.47 -8.90
CA ALA A 74 -7.74 -8.32 -7.77
C ALA A 74 -9.27 -8.46 -7.67
N VAL A 75 -10.01 -7.36 -7.80
CA VAL A 75 -11.48 -7.36 -7.71
C VAL A 75 -12.12 -8.03 -8.92
N SER A 76 -11.53 -7.89 -10.11
CA SER A 76 -12.02 -8.54 -11.34
C SER A 76 -11.62 -10.03 -11.44
N GLY A 77 -10.79 -10.54 -10.53
CA GLY A 77 -10.29 -11.91 -10.57
C GLY A 77 -9.21 -12.17 -11.64
N LEU A 78 -8.63 -11.11 -12.23
CA LEU A 78 -7.61 -11.20 -13.28
C LEU A 78 -6.17 -11.07 -12.74
N LEU A 79 -6.00 -10.85 -11.44
CA LEU A 79 -4.67 -10.73 -10.84
C LEU A 79 -3.94 -12.07 -10.82
N ASN A 80 -2.86 -12.17 -11.59
CA ASN A 80 -1.89 -13.26 -11.45
C ASN A 80 -1.04 -13.08 -10.20
N ARG A 81 -0.96 -14.11 -9.36
CA ARG A 81 -0.14 -14.12 -8.14
C ARG A 81 1.16 -14.91 -8.28
N LYS A 82 1.46 -15.44 -9.47
CA LYS A 82 2.71 -16.15 -9.74
C LYS A 82 3.89 -15.19 -9.62
N ALA A 83 4.90 -15.57 -8.84
CA ALA A 83 6.11 -14.78 -8.71
C ALA A 83 7.04 -14.96 -9.93
N GLY A 84 7.58 -13.85 -10.42
CA GLY A 84 8.45 -13.84 -11.61
C GLY A 84 7.68 -14.00 -12.92
N GLY A 85 8.42 -14.20 -14.02
CA GLY A 85 7.87 -14.32 -15.37
C GLY A 85 8.18 -13.11 -16.27
N PRO A 86 7.90 -13.21 -17.58
CA PRO A 86 8.07 -12.11 -18.51
C PRO A 86 7.05 -10.99 -18.26
N SER A 87 7.37 -9.76 -18.68
CA SER A 87 6.41 -8.65 -18.60
C SER A 87 5.21 -8.89 -19.52
N VAL A 88 4.01 -8.62 -19.01
CA VAL A 88 2.75 -8.74 -19.74
C VAL A 88 2.37 -7.43 -20.41
N ARG A 89 2.00 -7.49 -21.70
CA ARG A 89 1.43 -6.38 -22.47
C ARG A 89 -0.04 -6.67 -22.75
N PRO A 90 -0.99 -6.07 -21.99
CA PRO A 90 -2.41 -6.30 -22.23
C PRO A 90 -2.85 -5.74 -23.59
N PRO A 91 -3.99 -6.21 -24.13
CA PRO A 91 -4.58 -5.61 -25.31
C PRO A 91 -4.92 -4.14 -25.03
N LEU A 92 -4.54 -3.26 -25.96
CA LEU A 92 -4.86 -1.84 -25.91
C LEU A 92 -6.05 -1.52 -26.84
N PRO A 93 -6.86 -0.48 -26.53
CA PRO A 93 -7.87 0.01 -27.45
C PRO A 93 -7.28 0.42 -28.79
N GLY A 94 -8.05 0.26 -29.88
CA GLY A 94 -7.61 0.59 -31.24
C GLY A 94 -7.16 2.04 -31.41
N GLU A 95 -7.81 2.96 -30.69
CA GLU A 95 -7.45 4.39 -30.65
C GLU A 95 -6.02 4.60 -30.14
N VAL A 96 -5.65 3.92 -29.05
CA VAL A 96 -4.30 4.01 -28.49
C VAL A 96 -3.29 3.35 -29.43
N LEU A 97 -3.62 2.18 -29.98
CA LEU A 97 -2.77 1.47 -30.94
C LEU A 97 -2.47 2.30 -32.20
N SER A 98 -3.42 3.13 -32.65
CA SER A 98 -3.24 3.98 -33.83
C SER A 98 -2.13 5.04 -33.67
N THR A 99 -1.81 5.40 -32.42
CA THR A 99 -0.74 6.37 -32.11
C THR A 99 0.65 5.74 -32.04
N LEU A 100 0.74 4.41 -32.02
CA LEU A 100 1.99 3.67 -31.85
C LEU A 100 2.65 3.34 -33.19
N LEU A 101 3.97 3.15 -33.16
CA LEU A 101 4.71 2.65 -34.30
C LEU A 101 4.35 1.19 -34.61
N LYS A 102 4.51 0.80 -35.88
CA LYS A 102 4.28 -0.58 -36.32
C LYS A 102 5.11 -1.56 -35.47
N ASN A 103 4.46 -2.59 -34.93
CA ASN A 103 5.04 -3.62 -34.07
C ASN A 103 5.59 -3.14 -32.71
N GLN A 104 5.32 -1.91 -32.28
CA GLN A 104 5.77 -1.40 -30.98
C GLN A 104 5.09 -2.11 -29.80
N TRP A 105 3.84 -2.53 -29.97
CA TRP A 105 3.06 -3.22 -28.93
C TRP A 105 2.60 -4.60 -29.41
N LYS A 106 3.36 -5.63 -29.03
CA LYS A 106 2.96 -7.02 -29.22
C LYS A 106 2.25 -7.50 -27.96
N VAL A 107 0.95 -7.76 -28.08
CA VAL A 107 0.12 -8.27 -26.98
C VAL A 107 0.66 -9.60 -26.51
N SER A 108 0.77 -9.77 -25.19
CA SER A 108 1.22 -11.03 -24.60
C SER A 108 0.14 -12.10 -24.76
N GLU A 109 0.55 -13.34 -25.03
CA GLU A 109 -0.36 -14.48 -25.13
C GLU A 109 -1.03 -14.79 -23.78
N ASP A 110 -0.26 -14.67 -22.70
CA ASP A 110 -0.78 -14.75 -21.34
C ASP A 110 -1.13 -13.33 -20.83
N PRO A 111 -2.41 -13.04 -20.53
CA PRO A 111 -2.82 -11.77 -19.93
C PRO A 111 -2.48 -11.70 -18.43
N ALA A 112 -1.99 -12.79 -17.84
CA ALA A 112 -1.72 -12.98 -16.42
C ALA A 112 -0.22 -13.18 -16.15
#